data_AF-A0A528L5S5-F1
#
_entry.id   AF-A0A528L5S5-F1
#
_cell.length_a   1.000
_cell.length_b   1.000
_cell.length_c   1.000
_cell.angle_alpha   90.00
_cell.angle_beta   90.00
_cell.angle_gamma   90.00
#
_symmetry.space_group_name_H-M   'P 1'
#
loop_
_entity.id
_entity.type
_entity.pdbx_description
1 polymer ?
#
loop_
_entity_poly.entity_id
_entity_poly.type
_entity_poly.pdbx_seq_one_letter_code
_entity_poly.pdbx_strand_id
1 'polypeptide(L)'
;IYRTVDWPEGTGPIELAVGSHLASAALLVCGIFTLQGGGSLALLGGVPLVVVGQVASAAAMFAFFFRLQAVGGPVYLSQIGYVAAAVGLFAGTMFLGEHYQLLTWAGAAIIIAGVFITTKAQSQITTKAQSQTA
;
A
#
# COMPACT_ATOMS: atom_id res chain seq x y z
N ILE A 1 -6.11 10.87 -9.66
CA ILE A 1 -5.28 10.47 -10.82
C ILE A 1 -5.80 9.09 -11.28
N TYR A 2 -6.38 9.04 -12.49
CA TYR A 2 -7.32 8.05 -13.05
C TYR A 2 -8.47 7.60 -12.12
N ARG A 3 -8.23 6.92 -11.00
CA ARG A 3 -9.27 6.36 -10.10
C ARG A 3 -10.14 7.38 -9.37
N THR A 4 -9.71 8.65 -9.34
CA THR A 4 -10.53 9.77 -8.84
C THR A 4 -11.43 10.39 -9.92
N VAL A 5 -11.27 9.94 -11.17
CA VAL A 5 -11.97 10.42 -12.37
C VAL A 5 -12.80 9.31 -12.98
N ASP A 6 -12.30 8.07 -12.93
CA ASP A 6 -12.85 6.91 -13.62
C ASP A 6 -12.73 5.69 -12.71
N TRP A 7 -13.52 5.70 -11.62
CA TRP A 7 -13.76 4.51 -10.82
C TRP A 7 -14.92 3.73 -11.45
N PRO A 8 -14.79 2.41 -11.71
CA PRO A 8 -15.83 1.65 -12.39
C PRO A 8 -17.19 1.74 -11.67
N GLU A 9 -18.24 2.07 -12.42
CA GLU A 9 -19.59 2.20 -11.87
C GLU A 9 -20.07 0.88 -11.25
N GLY A 10 -20.63 0.96 -10.05
CA GLY A 10 -21.17 -0.21 -9.34
C GLY A 10 -20.13 -1.13 -8.69
N THR A 11 -18.82 -0.87 -8.83
CA THR A 11 -17.77 -1.76 -8.29
C THR A 11 -17.23 -1.28 -6.95
N GLY A 12 -17.24 -2.17 -5.95
CA GLY A 12 -16.73 -1.87 -4.61
C GLY A 12 -15.20 -1.90 -4.51
N PRO A 13 -14.58 -1.20 -3.54
CA PRO A 13 -13.12 -1.27 -3.32
C PRO A 13 -12.60 -2.67 -2.98
N ILE A 14 -13.40 -3.46 -2.26
CA ILE A 14 -13.04 -4.85 -1.93
C ILE A 14 -13.14 -5.74 -3.17
N GLU A 15 -14.12 -5.50 -4.03
CA GLU A 15 -14.28 -6.26 -5.27
C GLU A 15 -13.09 -6.05 -6.21
N LEU A 16 -12.66 -4.79 -6.39
CA LEU A 16 -11.44 -4.49 -7.14
C LEU A 16 -10.19 -5.08 -6.49
N ALA A 17 -10.10 -5.04 -5.15
CA ALA A 17 -8.98 -5.66 -4.43
C ALA A 17 -8.92 -7.17 -4.70
N VAL A 18 -10.04 -7.88 -4.55
CA VAL A 18 -10.14 -9.33 -4.78
C VAL A 18 -9.81 -9.68 -6.23
N GLY A 19 -10.44 -9.00 -7.20
CA GLY A 19 -10.23 -9.26 -8.62
C GLY A 19 -8.79 -9.05 -9.05
N SER A 20 -8.18 -7.92 -8.63
CA SER A 20 -6.78 -7.60 -8.95
C SER A 20 -5.81 -8.61 -8.33
N HIS A 21 -6.08 -9.02 -7.09
CA HIS A 21 -5.23 -9.96 -6.35
C HIS A 21 -5.34 -11.38 -6.92
N LEU A 22 -6.56 -11.83 -7.29
CA LEU A 22 -6.77 -13.11 -7.96
C LEU A 22 -6.10 -13.16 -9.33
N ALA A 23 -6.23 -12.10 -10.13
CA ALA A 23 -5.55 -12.01 -11.42
C ALA A 23 -4.03 -12.09 -11.27
N SER A 24 -3.47 -11.34 -10.31
CA SER A 24 -2.04 -11.40 -10.00
C SER A 24 -1.60 -12.78 -9.51
N ALA A 25 -2.37 -13.42 -8.63
CA ALA A 25 -2.09 -14.77 -8.15
C ALA A 25 -2.10 -15.79 -9.29
N ALA A 26 -3.07 -15.72 -10.20
CA ALA A 26 -3.12 -16.61 -11.37
C ALA A 26 -1.91 -16.42 -12.29
N LEU A 27 -1.51 -15.18 -12.55
CA LEU A 27 -0.31 -14.86 -13.33
C LEU A 27 0.97 -15.35 -12.65
N LEU A 28 1.09 -15.18 -11.33
CA LEU A 28 2.23 -15.67 -10.55
C LEU A 28 2.30 -17.20 -10.55
N VAL A 29 1.18 -17.89 -10.36
CA VAL A 29 1.11 -19.35 -10.43
C VAL A 29 1.54 -19.82 -11.82
N CYS A 30 1.02 -19.21 -12.89
CA CYS A 30 1.44 -19.50 -14.26
C CYS A 30 2.95 -19.28 -14.45
N GLY A 31 3.49 -18.16 -13.96
CA GLY A 31 4.92 -17.85 -13.98
C GLY A 31 5.76 -18.89 -13.24
N ILE A 32 5.32 -19.35 -12.06
CA ILE A 32 6.01 -20.40 -11.29
C ILE A 32 6.05 -21.71 -12.08
N PHE A 33 4.91 -22.15 -12.60
CA PHE A 33 4.86 -23.41 -13.36
C PHE A 33 5.69 -23.35 -14.65
N THR A 34 5.71 -22.21 -15.34
CA THR A 34 6.43 -22.05 -16.62
C THR A 34 7.94 -21.87 -16.44
N LEU A 35 8.39 -21.17 -15.40
CA LEU A 35 9.79 -20.80 -15.21
C LEU A 35 10.55 -21.68 -14.21
N GLN A 36 9.86 -22.20 -13.19
CA GLN A 36 10.48 -22.89 -12.05
C GLN A 36 9.95 -24.33 -11.88
N GLY A 37 8.81 -24.66 -12.50
CA GLY A 37 8.14 -25.94 -12.36
C GLY A 37 7.36 -26.08 -11.05
N GLY A 38 6.39 -27.01 -11.03
CA GLY A 38 5.45 -27.19 -9.92
C GLY A 38 6.08 -27.61 -8.59
N GLY A 39 7.29 -28.18 -8.61
CA GLY A 39 8.03 -28.57 -7.40
C GLY A 39 8.33 -27.40 -6.46
N SER A 40 8.38 -26.17 -6.97
CA SER A 40 8.61 -24.96 -6.16
C SER A 40 7.52 -24.72 -5.13
N LEU A 41 6.28 -25.18 -5.39
CA LEU A 41 5.18 -25.07 -4.43
C LEU A 41 5.35 -25.98 -3.22
N ALA A 42 6.15 -27.05 -3.32
CA ALA A 42 6.42 -27.94 -2.19
C ALA A 42 7.15 -27.22 -1.04
N LEU A 43 7.92 -26.16 -1.35
CA LEU A 43 8.61 -25.34 -0.36
C LEU A 43 7.64 -24.67 0.63
N LEU A 44 6.42 -24.38 0.20
CA LEU A 44 5.38 -23.78 1.05
C LEU A 44 4.99 -24.73 2.20
N GLY A 45 5.02 -26.04 1.96
CA GLY A 45 4.76 -27.05 3.00
C GLY A 45 5.80 -27.08 4.11
N GLY A 46 7.00 -26.53 3.88
CA GLY A 46 8.07 -26.46 4.89
C GLY A 46 7.88 -25.34 5.91
N VAL A 47 7.06 -24.32 5.60
CA VAL A 47 6.88 -23.13 6.45
C VAL A 47 5.40 -22.69 6.52
N PRO A 48 4.47 -23.58 6.92
CA PRO A 48 3.02 -23.36 6.75
C PRO A 48 2.51 -22.14 7.52
N LEU A 49 3.03 -21.86 8.72
CA LEU A 49 2.61 -20.71 9.51
C LEU A 49 3.04 -19.38 8.87
N VAL A 50 4.25 -19.33 8.30
CA VAL A 50 4.75 -18.16 7.56
C VAL A 50 3.92 -17.93 6.31
N VAL A 51 3.55 -19.01 5.60
CA VAL A 51 2.69 -18.94 4.42
C VAL A 51 1.32 -18.36 4.77
N VAL A 52 0.67 -18.87 5.82
CA VAL A 52 -0.62 -18.33 6.28
C VAL A 52 -0.50 -16.87 6.72
N GLY A 53 0.56 -16.52 7.45
CA GLY A 53 0.85 -15.14 7.84
C GLY A 53 1.04 -14.21 6.64
N GLN A 54 1.76 -14.67 5.61
CA GLN A 54 1.97 -13.91 4.38
C GLN A 54 0.69 -13.73 3.59
N VAL A 55 -0.15 -14.78 3.46
CA VAL A 55 -1.46 -14.70 2.81
C VAL A 55 -2.36 -13.70 3.52
N ALA A 56 -2.45 -13.77 4.85
CA ALA A 56 -3.24 -12.85 5.66
C ALA A 56 -2.73 -11.40 5.53
N SER A 57 -1.42 -11.20 5.61
CA SER A 57 -0.77 -9.90 5.47
C SER A 57 -1.03 -9.28 4.09
N ALA A 58 -0.82 -10.04 3.01
CA ALA A 58 -1.04 -9.57 1.65
C ALA A 58 -2.53 -9.26 1.39
N ALA A 59 -3.44 -10.11 1.86
CA ALA A 59 -4.88 -9.88 1.73
C ALA A 59 -5.32 -8.61 2.48
N ALA A 60 -4.86 -8.43 3.71
CA ALA A 60 -5.14 -7.24 4.50
C ALA A 60 -4.57 -5.97 3.83
N MET A 61 -3.31 -6.03 3.38
CA MET A 61 -2.64 -4.92 2.70
C MET A 61 -3.44 -4.45 1.48
N PHE A 62 -3.86 -5.37 0.59
CA PHE A 62 -4.67 -5.01 -0.57
C PHE A 62 -6.05 -4.47 -0.21
N ALA A 63 -6.74 -5.09 0.77
CA ALA A 63 -8.03 -4.62 1.23
C ALA A 63 -7.96 -3.18 1.75
N PHE A 64 -6.99 -2.89 2.63
CA PHE A 64 -6.77 -1.53 3.14
C PHE A 64 -6.32 -0.57 2.05
N PHE A 65 -5.43 -1.00 1.16
CA PHE A 65 -4.94 -0.18 0.06
C PHE A 65 -6.12 0.29 -0.81
N PHE A 66 -6.96 -0.60 -1.33
CA PHE A 66 -8.12 -0.20 -2.14
C PHE A 66 -9.14 0.63 -1.36
N ARG A 67 -9.36 0.36 -0.08
CA ARG A 67 -10.23 1.20 0.76
C ARG A 67 -9.68 2.63 0.88
N LEU A 68 -8.38 2.79 1.18
CA LEU A 68 -7.72 4.08 1.24
C LEU A 68 -7.74 4.80 -0.10
N GLN A 69 -7.64 4.08 -1.22
CA GLN A 69 -7.75 4.67 -2.54
C GLN A 69 -9.15 5.20 -2.85
N ALA A 70 -10.19 4.50 -2.40
CA ALA A 70 -11.58 4.89 -2.66
C ALA A 70 -12.02 6.10 -1.83
N VAL A 71 -11.58 6.19 -0.57
CA VAL A 71 -11.91 7.32 0.32
C VAL A 71 -10.91 8.46 0.23
N GLY A 72 -9.73 8.20 -0.32
CA GLY A 72 -8.64 9.17 -0.44
C GLY A 72 -8.84 10.11 -1.63
N GLY A 73 -8.78 11.41 -1.36
CA GLY A 73 -8.59 12.40 -2.43
C GLY A 73 -7.24 12.23 -3.15
N PRO A 74 -7.01 12.94 -4.26
CA PRO A 74 -5.79 12.82 -5.07
C PRO A 74 -4.49 12.90 -4.27
N VAL A 75 -4.48 13.73 -3.22
CA VAL A 75 -3.29 13.95 -2.38
C VAL A 75 -3.06 12.81 -1.39
N TYR A 76 -4.10 12.38 -0.66
CA TYR A 76 -3.97 11.23 0.25
C TYR A 76 -3.52 9.98 -0.51
N LEU A 77 -4.08 9.76 -1.70
CA LEU A 77 -3.72 8.67 -2.59
C LEU A 77 -2.21 8.66 -2.92
N SER A 78 -1.65 9.82 -3.26
CA SER A 78 -0.22 9.98 -3.57
C SER A 78 0.67 9.83 -2.34
N GLN A 79 0.14 9.99 -1.13
CA GLN A 79 0.92 9.94 0.11
C GLN A 79 0.96 8.57 0.79
N ILE A 80 0.11 7.61 0.39
CA ILE A 80 0.06 6.27 1.00
C ILE A 80 1.46 5.60 1.00
N GLY A 81 2.19 5.72 -0.11
CA GLY A 81 3.54 5.14 -0.24
C GLY A 81 4.57 5.74 0.70
N TYR A 82 4.47 7.03 1.01
CA TYR A 82 5.38 7.70 1.95
C TYR A 82 5.19 7.20 3.39
N VAL A 83 3.94 7.00 3.80
CA VAL A 83 3.61 6.43 5.10
C VAL A 83 4.11 4.98 5.18
N ALA A 84 3.87 4.19 4.13
CA ALA A 84 4.35 2.80 4.06
C ALA A 84 5.88 2.72 4.17
N ALA A 85 6.61 3.62 3.50
CA ALA A 85 8.07 3.67 3.58
C ALA A 85 8.58 4.01 5.00
N ALA A 86 7.97 5.01 5.66
CA ALA A 86 8.34 5.40 7.02
C ALA A 86 8.08 4.27 8.03
N VAL A 87 6.91 3.63 7.95
CA VAL A 87 6.55 2.49 8.81
C VAL A 87 7.47 1.29 8.52
N GLY A 88 7.77 1.02 7.26
CA GLY A 88 8.68 -0.04 6.85
C GLY A 88 10.10 0.16 7.40
N LEU A 89 10.64 1.38 7.30
CA LEU A 89 11.96 1.72 7.85
C LEU A 89 12.01 1.50 9.37
N PHE A 90 10.98 1.96 10.09
CA PHE A 90 10.86 1.76 11.53
C PHE A 90 10.75 0.28 11.88
N ALA A 91 9.89 -0.47 11.19
CA ALA A 91 9.66 -1.87 11.45
C ALA A 91 10.91 -2.73 11.15
N GLY A 92 11.60 -2.44 10.05
CA GLY A 92 12.87 -3.07 9.68
C GLY A 92 13.95 -2.87 10.74
N THR A 93 14.08 -1.64 11.23
CA THR A 93 15.03 -1.31 12.30
C THR A 93 14.69 -2.01 13.62
N MET A 94 13.42 -1.98 14.05
CA MET A 94 13.02 -2.44 15.39
C MET A 94 12.79 -3.96 15.48
N PHE A 95 12.22 -4.56 14.44
CA PHE A 95 11.79 -5.96 14.48
C PHE A 95 12.69 -6.88 13.65
N LEU A 96 13.34 -6.38 12.60
CA LEU A 96 14.24 -7.17 11.74
C LEU A 96 15.73 -6.95 12.07
N GLY A 97 16.05 -5.99 12.95
CA GLY A 97 17.44 -5.70 13.34
C GLY A 97 18.26 -5.04 12.22
N GLU A 98 17.59 -4.38 11.27
CA GLU A 98 18.26 -3.75 10.14
C GLU A 98 18.97 -2.46 10.55
N HIS A 99 20.19 -2.28 10.03
CA HIS A 99 21.02 -1.11 10.30
C HIS A 99 21.09 -0.23 9.05
N TYR A 100 20.42 0.90 9.11
CA TYR A 100 20.36 1.86 8.01
C TYR A 100 21.38 2.99 8.16
N GLN A 101 21.92 3.45 7.04
CA GLN A 101 22.80 4.61 7.03
C GLN A 101 22.05 5.88 7.48
N LEU A 102 22.76 6.84 8.06
CA LEU A 102 22.18 8.11 8.50
C LEU A 102 21.47 8.86 7.36
N LEU A 103 21.93 8.67 6.12
CA LEU A 103 21.30 9.24 4.92
C LEU A 103 19.87 8.72 4.71
N THR A 104 19.60 7.45 5.03
CA THR A 104 18.25 6.88 4.96
C THR A 104 17.31 7.57 5.95
N TRP A 105 17.79 7.83 7.16
CA TRP A 105 17.04 8.55 8.19
C TRP A 105 16.80 10.01 7.81
N ALA A 106 17.78 10.67 7.20
CA ALA A 106 17.61 12.02 6.65
C ALA A 106 16.53 12.04 5.55
N GLY A 107 16.53 11.06 4.65
CA GLY A 107 15.48 10.88 3.65
C GLY A 107 14.09 10.69 4.28
N ALA A 108 13.98 9.86 5.32
CA ALA A 108 12.74 9.66 6.05
C ALA A 108 12.22 10.95 6.70
N ALA A 109 13.10 11.74 7.31
CA ALA A 109 12.74 13.03 7.90
C ALA A 109 12.21 14.02 6.83
N ILE A 110 12.83 14.06 5.66
CA ILE A 110 12.37 14.89 4.52
C ILE A 110 10.98 14.45 4.05
N ILE A 111 10.74 13.14 3.93
CA ILE A 111 9.42 12.61 3.54
C ILE A 111 8.35 13.02 4.55
N ILE A 112 8.61 12.85 5.85
CA ILE A 112 7.67 13.22 6.92
C ILE A 112 7.36 14.73 6.87
N ALA A 113 8.38 15.57 6.71
CA ALA A 113 8.20 17.01 6.57
C ALA A 113 7.34 17.36 5.36
N GLY A 114 7.60 16.73 4.21
CA GLY A 114 6.83 16.91 2.98
C GLY A 114 5.35 16.57 3.16
N VAL A 115 5.05 15.41 3.77
CA VAL A 115 3.67 14.98 4.09
C VAL A 115 3.01 16.00 5.02
N PHE A 116 3.68 16.41 6.10
CA PHE A 116 3.12 17.38 7.05
C PHE A 116 2.77 18.72 6.40
N ILE A 117 3.66 19.25 5.56
CA ILE A 117 3.44 20.50 4.82
C ILE A 117 2.24 20.37 3.89
N THR A 118 2.17 19.29 3.11
CA THR A 118 1.08 19.10 2.13
C THR A 118 -0.28 18.83 2.80
N THR A 119 -0.31 18.07 3.89
CA THR A 119 -1.54 17.84 4.66
C THR A 119 -2.05 19.14 5.29
N LYS A 120 -1.17 19.96 5.87
CA LYS A 120 -1.55 21.27 6.43
C LYS A 120 -2.04 22.24 5.35
N ALA A 121 -1.41 22.26 4.18
CA ALA A 121 -1.84 23.10 3.06
C ALA A 121 -3.25 22.71 2.57
N GLN A 122 -3.53 21.40 2.46
CA GLN A 122 -4.83 20.88 2.07
C GLN A 122 -5.94 21.30 3.06
N SER A 123 -5.69 21.17 4.37
CA SER A 123 -6.70 21.52 5.37
C SER A 123 -7.07 23.01 5.34
N GLN A 124 -6.11 23.90 5.05
CA GLN A 124 -6.37 25.33 4.95
C GLN A 124 -7.22 25.71 3.73
N ILE A 125 -7.06 25.01 2.61
CA ILE A 125 -7.88 25.22 1.40
C ILE A 125 -9.34 24.84 1.70
N THR A 126 -9.56 23.71 2.36
CA THR A 126 -10.91 23.26 2.74
C THR A 126 -11.60 24.26 3.67
N THR A 127 -10.91 24.78 4.69
CA THR A 127 -11.47 25.78 5.62
C THR A 127 -11.85 27.10 4.93
N LYS A 128 -11.00 27.61 4.02
CA LYS A 128 -11.31 28.83 3.26
C LYS A 128 -12.54 28.67 2.36
N ALA A 129 -12.68 27.52 1.70
CA ALA A 129 -13.82 27.26 0.81
C ALA A 129 -15.16 27.22 1.57
N GLN A 130 -15.19 26.66 2.78
CA GLN A 130 -16.40 26.63 3.62
C GLN A 130 -16.81 28.00 4.16
N SER A 131 -15.85 28.90 4.41
CA SER A 131 -16.13 30.27 4.87
C SER A 131 -16.68 31.19 3.77
N GLN A 132 -16.55 30.83 2.49
CA GLN A 132 -17.05 31.63 1.36
C GLN A 132 -18.44 31.20 0.89
N THR A 133 -18.89 30.00 1.28
CA THR A 133 -20.22 29.45 0.95
C THR A 133 -21.25 29.61 2.08
N ALA A 134 -20.83 30.10 3.25
CA ALA A 134 -21.69 30.49 4.37
C ALA A 134 -21.91 32.01 4.40
#